data_AF-A0A6P0NGE5-F1
#
_entry.id   AF-A0A6P0NGE5-F1
#
_cell.length_a   1.000
_cell.length_b   1.000
_cell.length_c   1.000
_cell.angle_alpha   90.00
_cell.angle_beta   90.00
_cell.angle_gamma   90.00
#
_symmetry.space_group_name_H-M   'P 1'
#
loop_
_entity.id
_entity.type
_entity.pdbx_description
1 polymer ?
#
loop_
_entity_poly.entity_id
_entity_poly.type
_entity_poly.pdbx_seq_one_letter_code
_entity_poly.pdbx_strand_id
1 'polypeptide(L)'
;LLSRATKSPFKRQRHKMRKAADRIREKIQCLVKDLHSKVASFLISKYKLIFLPTFATSKMVLKSSRKINRKTVRNMLSWSHYKFAQHLTQMAARKNVLVVRCNESYTSKTCTNCGHRHNKLGGSKIFRCPECKMELPRDIGGGRNIMIRSLQAAAFTSNGDAILVQDA
;
A
#
# COMPACT_ATOMS: atom_id res chain seq x y z
N LEU A 1 -25.02 -3.42 -10.67
CA LEU A 1 -25.75 -4.71 -10.64
C LEU A 1 -26.52 -4.91 -9.34
N LEU A 2 -25.88 -4.87 -8.17
CA LEU A 2 -26.57 -5.06 -6.89
C LEU A 2 -27.70 -4.06 -6.61
N SER A 3 -27.50 -2.77 -6.92
CA SER A 3 -28.53 -1.73 -6.75
C SER A 3 -29.76 -1.93 -7.65
N ARG A 4 -29.60 -2.61 -8.78
CA ARG A 4 -30.70 -3.00 -9.68
C ARG A 4 -31.36 -4.29 -9.19
N ALA A 5 -30.58 -5.22 -8.64
CA ALA A 5 -31.10 -6.45 -8.06
C ALA A 5 -31.99 -6.18 -6.83
N THR A 6 -31.69 -5.17 -6.00
CA THR A 6 -32.55 -4.81 -4.87
C THR A 6 -33.89 -4.22 -5.27
N LYS A 7 -33.99 -3.63 -6.47
CA LYS A 7 -35.22 -3.02 -7.01
C LYS A 7 -36.08 -3.98 -7.84
N SER A 8 -35.56 -5.16 -8.19
CA SER A 8 -36.30 -6.13 -9.01
C SER A 8 -37.34 -6.88 -8.16
N PRO A 9 -38.63 -6.92 -8.58
CA PRO A 9 -39.70 -7.58 -7.82
C PRO A 9 -39.57 -9.11 -7.85
N PHE A 10 -38.98 -9.69 -8.90
CA PHE A 10 -38.93 -11.15 -9.09
C PHE A 10 -37.71 -11.81 -8.44
N LYS A 11 -37.94 -12.79 -7.55
CA LYS A 11 -36.88 -13.54 -6.84
C LYS A 11 -35.87 -14.21 -7.78
N ARG A 12 -36.34 -14.82 -8.86
CA ARG A 12 -35.50 -15.51 -9.86
C ARG A 12 -34.56 -14.54 -10.59
N GLN A 13 -35.06 -13.35 -10.95
CA GLN A 13 -34.25 -12.32 -11.60
C GLN A 13 -33.19 -11.77 -10.64
N ARG A 14 -33.55 -11.50 -9.38
CA ARG A 14 -32.58 -11.10 -8.34
C ARG A 14 -31.44 -12.12 -8.18
N HIS A 15 -31.79 -13.42 -8.13
CA HIS A 15 -30.80 -14.48 -8.00
C HIS A 15 -29.83 -14.51 -9.19
N LYS A 16 -30.35 -14.48 -10.43
CA LYS A 16 -29.52 -14.42 -11.65
C LYS A 16 -28.55 -13.23 -11.63
N MET A 17 -29.03 -12.05 -11.23
CA MET A 17 -28.21 -10.83 -11.15
C MET A 17 -27.14 -10.89 -10.05
N ARG A 18 -27.45 -11.51 -8.89
CA ARG A 18 -26.46 -11.75 -7.83
C ARG A 18 -25.38 -12.72 -8.31
N LYS A 19 -25.76 -13.85 -8.90
CA LYS A 19 -24.83 -14.82 -9.49
C LYS A 19 -23.90 -14.18 -10.52
N ALA A 20 -24.42 -13.32 -11.39
CA ALA A 20 -23.61 -12.56 -12.33
C ALA A 20 -22.63 -11.59 -11.65
N ALA A 21 -23.07 -10.88 -10.61
CA ALA A 21 -22.21 -9.99 -9.83
C ALA A 21 -21.10 -10.74 -9.08
N ASP A 22 -21.40 -11.93 -8.57
CA ASP A 22 -20.44 -12.77 -7.85
C ASP A 22 -19.36 -13.32 -8.79
N ARG A 23 -19.72 -13.77 -10.00
CA ARG A 23 -18.73 -14.14 -11.05
C ARG A 23 -17.75 -13.00 -11.35
N ILE A 24 -18.25 -11.75 -11.45
CA ILE A 24 -17.39 -10.59 -11.71
C ILE A 24 -16.44 -10.35 -10.52
N ARG A 25 -16.93 -10.47 -9.29
CA ARG A 25 -16.11 -10.29 -8.09
C ARG A 25 -15.05 -11.37 -7.96
N GLU A 26 -15.42 -12.61 -8.23
CA GLU A 26 -14.50 -13.74 -8.26
C GLU A 26 -13.39 -13.51 -9.29
N LYS A 27 -13.76 -13.09 -10.52
CA LYS A 27 -12.76 -12.71 -11.54
C LYS A 27 -11.81 -11.62 -11.05
N ILE A 28 -12.33 -10.56 -10.41
CA ILE A 28 -11.49 -9.51 -9.82
C ILE A 28 -10.55 -10.07 -8.75
N GLN A 29 -11.05 -10.94 -7.86
CA GLN A 29 -10.24 -11.55 -6.82
C GLN A 29 -9.13 -12.45 -7.38
N CYS A 30 -9.44 -13.24 -8.41
CA CYS A 30 -8.44 -14.06 -9.11
C CYS A 30 -7.35 -13.19 -9.75
N LEU A 31 -7.73 -12.10 -10.42
CA LEU A 31 -6.77 -11.16 -11.02
C LEU A 31 -5.89 -10.47 -9.96
N VAL A 32 -6.48 -10.01 -8.86
CA VAL A 32 -5.73 -9.39 -7.75
C VAL A 32 -4.79 -10.41 -7.10
N LYS A 33 -5.22 -11.67 -6.92
CA LYS A 33 -4.38 -12.75 -6.38
C LYS A 33 -3.21 -13.05 -7.31
N ASP A 34 -3.45 -13.19 -8.61
CA ASP A 34 -2.40 -13.42 -9.61
C ASP A 34 -1.37 -12.28 -9.59
N LEU A 35 -1.84 -11.04 -9.57
CA LEU A 35 -0.97 -9.88 -9.47
C LEU A 35 -0.15 -9.88 -8.17
N HIS A 36 -0.76 -10.18 -7.02
CA HIS A 36 -0.06 -10.29 -5.74
C HIS A 36 1.06 -11.35 -5.79
N SER A 37 0.78 -12.50 -6.39
CA SER A 37 1.78 -13.56 -6.54
C SER A 37 2.93 -13.14 -7.44
N LYS A 38 2.65 -12.52 -8.59
CA LYS A 38 3.66 -12.05 -9.54
C LYS A 38 4.54 -10.96 -8.94
N VAL A 39 3.93 -9.94 -8.32
CA VAL A 39 4.65 -8.84 -7.69
C VAL A 39 5.48 -9.34 -6.51
N ALA A 40 4.92 -10.19 -5.64
CA ALA A 40 5.68 -10.75 -4.52
C ALA A 40 6.88 -11.58 -5.00
N SER A 41 6.69 -12.43 -6.02
CA SER A 41 7.78 -13.21 -6.61
C SER A 41 8.90 -12.31 -7.15
N PHE A 42 8.54 -11.25 -7.89
CA PHE A 42 9.48 -10.29 -8.44
C PHE A 42 10.27 -9.53 -7.36
N LEU A 43 9.59 -9.09 -6.29
CA LEU A 43 10.25 -8.36 -5.20
C LEU A 43 11.25 -9.25 -4.46
N ILE A 44 10.85 -10.47 -4.11
CA ILE A 44 11.67 -11.40 -3.33
C ILE A 44 12.84 -11.95 -4.15
N SER A 45 12.69 -12.09 -5.48
CA SER A 45 13.80 -12.55 -6.32
C SER A 45 14.89 -11.50 -6.49
N LYS A 46 14.54 -10.20 -6.37
CA LYS A 46 15.46 -9.09 -6.65
C LYS A 46 16.05 -8.44 -5.40
N TYR A 47 15.32 -8.44 -4.29
CA TYR A 47 15.69 -7.68 -3.10
C TYR A 47 15.79 -8.60 -1.88
N LYS A 48 16.83 -8.40 -1.07
CA LYS A 48 17.02 -9.10 0.22
C LYS A 48 16.30 -8.42 1.39
N LEU A 49 16.05 -7.11 1.27
CA LEU A 49 15.40 -6.28 2.27
C LEU A 49 14.26 -5.49 1.62
N ILE A 50 13.06 -5.59 2.18
CA ILE A 50 11.87 -4.92 1.67
C ILE A 50 11.20 -4.14 2.80
N PHE A 51 11.09 -2.82 2.64
CA PHE A 51 10.33 -1.96 3.53
C PHE A 51 8.87 -1.86 3.06
N LEU A 52 7.94 -2.29 3.91
CA LEU A 52 6.52 -2.28 3.59
C LEU A 52 5.75 -1.35 4.55
N PRO A 53 5.25 -0.20 4.07
CA PRO A 53 4.48 0.71 4.91
C PRO A 53 3.20 0.08 5.45
N THR A 54 2.88 0.37 6.71
CA THR A 54 1.65 -0.07 7.36
C THR A 54 0.48 0.80 6.92
N PHE A 55 -0.35 0.26 6.01
CA PHE A 55 -1.60 0.89 5.61
C PHE A 55 -2.74 0.55 6.60
N ALA A 56 -3.18 1.52 7.40
CA ALA A 56 -4.32 1.37 8.30
C ALA A 56 -5.66 1.48 7.55
N THR A 57 -5.91 0.54 6.61
CA THR A 57 -7.09 0.57 5.72
C THR A 57 -8.41 0.59 6.48
N SER A 58 -8.52 -0.10 7.62
CA SER A 58 -9.71 -0.07 8.47
C SER A 58 -10.08 1.35 8.90
N LYS A 59 -9.10 2.13 9.37
CA LYS A 59 -9.30 3.53 9.77
C LYS A 59 -9.63 4.44 8.58
N MET A 60 -9.03 4.20 7.41
CA MET A 60 -9.22 5.02 6.21
C MET A 60 -10.59 4.84 5.54
N VAL A 61 -11.25 3.70 5.78
CA VAL A 61 -12.52 3.32 5.15
C VAL A 61 -13.74 3.73 5.99
N LEU A 62 -13.56 4.00 7.28
CA LEU A 62 -14.62 4.43 8.19
C LEU A 62 -15.36 5.66 7.67
N LYS A 63 -16.67 5.53 7.48
CA LYS A 63 -17.48 6.61 6.88
C LYS A 63 -17.51 7.89 7.70
N SER A 64 -17.43 7.79 9.03
CA SER A 64 -17.48 8.91 9.96
C SER A 64 -16.25 9.81 9.90
N SER A 65 -15.07 9.23 9.66
CA SER A 65 -13.78 9.95 9.74
C SER A 65 -13.05 10.07 8.40
N ARG A 66 -13.49 9.39 7.34
CA ARG A 66 -12.78 9.40 6.05
C ARG A 66 -12.89 10.75 5.35
N LYS A 67 -11.74 11.26 4.90
CA LYS A 67 -11.62 12.42 3.99
C LYS A 67 -11.54 12.02 2.51
N ILE A 68 -11.65 10.73 2.21
CA ILE A 68 -11.39 10.14 0.88
C ILE A 68 -12.70 9.76 0.20
N ASN A 69 -12.79 9.96 -1.12
CA ASN A 69 -13.96 9.63 -1.93
C ASN A 69 -14.30 8.12 -1.89
N ARG A 70 -15.60 7.81 -2.01
CA ARG A 70 -16.18 6.46 -2.06
C ARG A 70 -15.56 5.59 -3.16
N LYS A 71 -15.23 6.16 -4.32
CA LYS A 71 -14.59 5.41 -5.42
C LYS A 71 -13.21 4.90 -5.01
N THR A 72 -12.39 5.78 -4.43
CA THR A 72 -11.05 5.44 -3.93
C THR A 72 -11.09 4.40 -2.82
N VAL A 73 -12.05 4.55 -1.89
CA VAL A 73 -12.28 3.57 -0.81
C VAL A 73 -12.60 2.17 -1.37
N ARG A 74 -13.49 2.10 -2.37
CA ARG A 74 -13.81 0.81 -3.01
C ARG A 74 -12.59 0.20 -3.69
N ASN A 75 -11.81 1.01 -4.41
CA ASN A 75 -10.59 0.53 -5.05
C ASN A 75 -9.61 0.00 -4.01
N MET A 76 -9.36 0.73 -2.92
CA MET A 76 -8.48 0.32 -1.82
C MET A 76 -8.90 -1.03 -1.21
N LEU A 77 -10.20 -1.24 -1.02
CA LEU A 77 -10.73 -2.52 -0.54
C LEU A 77 -10.56 -3.65 -1.57
N SER A 78 -10.76 -3.37 -2.86
CA SER A 78 -10.55 -4.35 -3.93
C SER A 78 -9.10 -4.85 -3.97
N TRP A 79 -8.14 -3.95 -3.79
CA TRP A 79 -6.70 -4.27 -3.78
C TRP A 79 -6.27 -5.13 -2.59
N SER A 80 -7.01 -5.13 -1.48
CA SER A 80 -6.72 -6.00 -0.32
C SER A 80 -5.26 -5.91 0.16
N HIS A 81 -4.73 -4.70 0.33
CA HIS A 81 -3.31 -4.45 0.69
C HIS A 81 -2.79 -5.29 1.87
N TYR A 82 -3.63 -5.53 2.87
CA TYR A 82 -3.26 -6.36 4.02
C TYR A 82 -2.98 -7.83 3.62
N LYS A 83 -3.79 -8.39 2.72
CA LYS A 83 -3.57 -9.75 2.19
C LYS A 83 -2.28 -9.84 1.38
N PHE A 84 -1.98 -8.84 0.55
CA PHE A 84 -0.71 -8.76 -0.17
C PHE A 84 0.47 -8.79 0.81
N ALA A 85 0.35 -8.01 1.87
CA ALA A 85 1.41 -7.88 2.86
C ALA A 85 1.66 -9.18 3.65
N GLN A 86 0.60 -9.92 4.00
CA GLN A 86 0.71 -11.26 4.57
C GLN A 86 1.36 -12.25 3.58
N HIS A 87 0.91 -12.23 2.33
CA HIS A 87 1.44 -13.10 1.28
C HIS A 87 2.93 -12.85 1.02
N LEU A 88 3.34 -11.58 0.96
CA LEU A 88 4.74 -11.19 0.81
C LEU A 88 5.58 -11.68 1.99
N THR A 89 5.10 -11.50 3.23
CA THR A 89 5.80 -11.95 4.44
C THR A 89 5.98 -13.48 4.42
N GLN A 90 4.93 -14.22 4.04
CA GLN A 90 4.99 -15.68 3.95
C GLN A 90 5.97 -16.17 2.87
N MET A 91 5.99 -15.53 1.70
CA MET A 91 6.93 -15.89 0.64
C MET A 91 8.37 -15.50 1.01
N ALA A 92 8.55 -14.36 1.68
CA ALA A 92 9.86 -13.86 2.07
C ALA A 92 10.52 -14.76 3.13
N ALA A 93 9.74 -15.26 4.08
CA ALA A 93 10.18 -16.24 5.08
C ALA A 93 10.73 -17.53 4.44
N ARG A 94 10.22 -17.95 3.29
CA ARG A 94 10.73 -19.14 2.58
C ARG A 94 12.06 -18.92 1.86
N LYS A 95 12.42 -17.67 1.55
CA LYS A 95 13.61 -17.32 0.76
C LYS A 95 14.63 -16.49 1.56
N ASN A 96 14.50 -16.44 2.88
CA ASN A 96 15.35 -15.65 3.78
C ASN A 96 15.46 -14.17 3.35
N VAL A 97 14.34 -13.59 2.94
CA VAL A 97 14.23 -12.15 2.62
C VAL A 97 13.56 -11.45 3.80
N LEU A 98 14.15 -10.33 4.24
CA LEU A 98 13.64 -9.57 5.38
C LEU A 98 12.56 -8.59 4.92
N VAL A 99 11.37 -8.64 5.54
CA VAL A 99 10.26 -7.72 5.28
C VAL A 99 9.98 -6.91 6.54
N VAL A 100 10.37 -5.63 6.52
CA VAL A 100 10.21 -4.72 7.66
C VAL A 100 8.95 -3.89 7.49
N ARG A 101 8.10 -3.87 8.51
CA ARG A 101 6.91 -3.01 8.53
C ARG A 101 7.29 -1.61 9.00
N CYS A 102 6.97 -0.60 8.20
CA CYS A 102 7.37 0.77 8.48
C CYS A 102 6.15 1.69 8.66
N ASN A 103 6.28 2.70 9.51
CA ASN A 103 5.24 3.71 9.67
C ASN A 103 5.32 4.75 8.53
N GLU A 104 4.25 4.89 7.75
CA GLU A 104 4.16 5.81 6.60
C GLU A 104 3.81 7.26 7.01
N SER A 105 3.63 7.55 8.30
CA SER A 105 3.12 8.85 8.73
C SER A 105 4.02 10.00 8.28
N TYR A 106 3.48 10.95 7.52
CA TYR A 106 4.14 12.17 7.03
C TYR A 106 5.26 11.97 5.97
N THR A 107 5.54 10.75 5.51
CA THR A 107 6.60 10.50 4.52
C THR A 107 6.37 11.21 3.19
N SER A 108 5.11 11.38 2.77
CA SER A 108 4.74 12.12 1.54
C SER A 108 4.72 13.64 1.70
N LYS A 109 4.87 14.17 2.92
CA LYS A 109 4.88 15.62 3.21
C LYS A 109 6.26 16.16 3.53
N THR A 110 7.23 15.28 3.81
CA THR A 110 8.58 15.67 4.19
C THR A 110 9.47 15.74 2.97
N CYS A 111 10.27 16.79 2.85
CA CYS A 111 11.29 16.90 1.83
C CYS A 111 12.42 15.90 2.11
N THR A 112 12.81 15.12 1.10
CA THR A 112 13.92 14.16 1.19
C THR A 112 15.29 14.82 1.33
N ASN A 113 15.43 16.09 0.94
CA ASN A 113 16.71 16.80 0.95
C ASN A 113 16.91 17.59 2.26
N CYS A 114 15.97 18.48 2.59
CA CYS A 114 16.12 19.37 3.75
C CYS A 114 15.30 18.95 4.99
N GLY A 115 14.49 17.89 4.91
CA GLY A 115 13.64 17.46 6.03
C GLY A 115 12.43 18.36 6.32
N HIS A 116 12.23 19.45 5.56
CA HIS A 116 11.09 20.35 5.75
C HIS A 116 9.76 19.64 5.52
N ARG A 117 8.80 19.85 6.43
CA ARG A 117 7.47 19.25 6.36
C ARG A 117 6.44 20.23 5.76
N HIS A 118 6.05 19.97 4.52
CA HIS A 118 5.05 20.76 3.81
C HIS A 118 3.61 20.38 4.23
N ASN A 119 3.03 21.15 5.15
CA ASN A 119 1.69 20.86 5.68
C ASN A 119 0.54 21.07 4.67
N LYS A 120 0.72 21.96 3.66
CA LYS A 120 -0.31 22.39 2.70
C LYS A 120 -0.27 21.66 1.34
N LEU A 121 0.42 20.52 1.23
CA LEU A 121 0.71 19.86 -0.07
C LEU A 121 -0.53 19.38 -0.86
N GLY A 122 -1.65 19.11 -0.17
CA GLY A 122 -2.86 18.56 -0.80
C GLY A 122 -2.60 17.29 -1.63
N GLY A 123 -3.19 17.22 -2.82
CA GLY A 123 -3.12 16.08 -3.75
C GLY A 123 -2.12 16.19 -4.91
N SER A 124 -1.20 17.17 -4.92
CA SER A 124 -0.22 17.36 -6.00
C SER A 124 0.73 16.17 -6.20
N LYS A 125 0.81 15.62 -7.42
CA LYS A 125 1.73 14.51 -7.73
C LYS A 125 3.21 14.88 -7.63
N ILE A 126 3.53 16.15 -7.85
CA ILE A 126 4.88 16.69 -7.74
C ILE A 126 5.00 17.39 -6.39
N PHE A 127 6.02 17.02 -5.62
CA PHE A 127 6.39 17.70 -4.39
C PHE A 127 7.35 18.83 -4.72
N ARG A 128 6.97 20.06 -4.35
CA ARG A 128 7.84 21.24 -4.42
C ARG A 128 8.12 21.71 -3.01
N CYS A 129 9.38 21.68 -2.60
CA CYS A 129 9.74 22.16 -1.27
C CYS A 129 9.64 23.69 -1.21
N PRO A 130 9.00 24.27 -0.18
CA PRO A 130 8.97 25.73 -0.02
C PRO A 130 10.32 26.31 0.38
N GLU A 131 11.19 25.50 0.98
CA GLU A 131 12.43 25.94 1.62
C GLU A 131 13.64 25.76 0.69
N CYS A 132 13.87 24.53 0.23
CA CYS A 132 15.00 24.21 -0.67
C CYS A 132 14.64 24.20 -2.16
N LYS A 133 13.38 24.51 -2.52
CA LYS A 133 12.86 24.57 -3.91
C LYS A 133 13.02 23.29 -4.74
N MET A 134 13.43 22.18 -4.12
CA MET A 134 13.56 20.89 -4.78
C MET A 134 12.22 20.40 -5.31
N GLU A 135 12.23 19.90 -6.54
CA GLU A 135 11.09 19.26 -7.19
C GLU A 135 11.34 17.76 -7.35
N LEU A 136 10.42 16.93 -6.85
CA LEU A 136 10.51 15.47 -6.98
C LEU A 136 9.11 14.87 -7.09
N PRO A 137 8.92 13.77 -7.85
CA PRO A 137 7.69 12.98 -7.76
C PRO A 137 7.43 12.53 -6.32
N ARG A 138 6.19 12.74 -5.84
CA ARG A 138 5.79 12.48 -4.45
C ARG A 138 6.06 11.03 -4.04
N ASP A 139 5.81 10.07 -4.93
CA ASP A 139 5.96 8.64 -4.63
C ASP A 139 7.44 8.25 -4.45
N ILE A 140 8.34 8.81 -5.27
CA ILE A 140 9.80 8.60 -5.14
C ILE A 140 10.29 9.20 -3.82
N GLY A 141 9.85 10.42 -3.52
CA GLY A 141 10.18 11.08 -2.26
C GLY A 141 9.68 10.31 -1.04
N GLY A 142 8.43 9.83 -1.10
CA GLY A 142 7.82 9.00 -0.07
C GLY A 142 8.58 7.70 0.16
N GLY A 143 8.97 7.01 -0.92
CA GLY A 143 9.78 5.78 -0.83
C GLY A 143 11.13 6.00 -0.15
N ARG A 144 11.86 7.06 -0.53
CA ARG A 144 13.12 7.43 0.12
C ARG A 144 12.94 7.77 1.60
N ASN A 145 11.91 8.54 1.94
CA ASN A 145 11.62 8.89 3.32
C ASN A 145 11.24 7.67 4.18
N ILE A 146 10.55 6.67 3.60
CA ILE A 146 10.28 5.40 4.29
C ILE A 146 11.59 4.70 4.63
N MET A 147 12.51 4.61 3.66
CA MET A 147 13.83 4.00 3.87
C MET A 147 14.66 4.75 4.93
N ILE A 148 14.76 6.07 4.84
CA ILE A 148 15.54 6.86 5.81
C ILE A 148 14.99 6.66 7.22
N ARG A 149 13.66 6.68 7.37
CA ARG A 149 13.03 6.50 8.69
C ARG A 149 13.14 5.07 9.21
N SER A 150 13.07 4.06 8.35
CA SER A 150 13.23 2.68 8.78
C SER A 150 14.65 2.41 9.24
N LEU A 151 15.64 2.99 8.56
CA LEU A 151 17.04 2.94 9.00
C LEU A 151 17.27 3.69 10.31
N GLN A 152 16.67 4.87 10.48
CA GLN A 152 16.79 5.60 11.75
C GLN A 152 16.16 4.86 12.93
N ALA A 153 15.06 4.14 12.71
CA ALA A 153 14.33 3.43 13.77
C ALA A 153 14.92 2.06 14.12
N ALA A 154 15.70 1.46 13.21
CA ALA A 154 16.34 0.17 13.43
C ALA A 154 17.76 0.37 13.97
N ALA A 155 18.13 -0.35 15.03
CA ALA A 155 19.53 -0.53 15.37
C ALA A 155 20.14 -1.46 14.31
N PHE A 156 20.99 -0.90 13.43
CA PHE A 156 21.70 -1.69 12.44
C PHE A 156 23.21 -1.60 12.68
N THR A 157 23.90 -2.69 12.36
CA THR A 157 25.37 -2.72 12.26
C THR A 157 25.74 -2.74 10.79
N SER A 158 26.63 -1.82 10.38
CA SER A 158 27.17 -1.78 9.02
C SER A 158 28.49 -2.55 8.97
N ASN A 159 28.52 -3.67 8.26
CA ASN A 159 29.75 -4.37 7.90
C ASN A 159 30.01 -4.15 6.40
N GLY A 160 30.75 -3.10 6.06
CA GLY A 160 30.98 -2.69 4.67
C GLY A 160 29.68 -2.29 3.96
N ASP A 161 29.43 -2.83 2.76
CA ASP A 161 28.22 -2.56 1.95
C ASP A 161 26.94 -3.27 2.47
N ALA A 162 27.04 -4.08 3.53
CA ALA A 162 25.93 -4.83 4.08
C ALA A 162 25.37 -4.19 5.35
N ILE A 163 24.06 -3.91 5.33
CA ILE A 163 23.29 -3.47 6.51
C ILE A 163 22.75 -4.73 7.19
N LEU A 164 23.26 -5.05 8.38
CA LEU A 164 22.72 -6.09 9.25
C LEU A 164 21.72 -5.44 10.20
N VAL A 165 20.43 -5.73 9.98
CA VAL A 165 19.37 -5.34 10.90
C VAL A 165 19.36 -6.37 12.04
N GLN A 166 19.60 -5.93 13.27
CA GLN A 166 19.44 -6.81 14.43
C GLN A 166 17.94 -6.96 14.70
N ASP A 167 17.43 -8.18 14.51
CA ASP A 167 16.10 -8.54 14.99
C ASP A 167 16.14 -8.58 16.52
N ALA A 168 15.32 -7.75 17.16
CA ALA A 168 15.09 -7.80 18.61
C ALA A 168 14.16 -8.96 18.98
#